data_AF-X1EU47-F1
#
_entry.id   AF-X1EU47-F1
#
_cell.length_a   1.000
_cell.length_b   1.000
_cell.length_c   1.000
_cell.angle_alpha   90.00
_cell.angle_beta   90.00
_cell.angle_gamma   90.00
#
_symmetry.space_group_name_H-M   'P 1'
#
loop_
_entity.id
_entity.type
_entity.pdbx_description
1 polymer ?
#
loop_
_entity_poly.entity_id
_entity_poly.type
_entity_poly.pdbx_seq_one_letter_code
_entity_poly.pdbx_strand_id
1 'polypeptide(L)'
;AMQGVGKPGVAIWSTTTGAPHNSWFEFPGYSDGVINKFAKKPAVNPVKQHLYRLLVPDAILNPPIHWLGADGFCGGGLEQQFLENVYPEPGSPEVRMFYRYGGSFIGTMTETNRWVRMYQSPKLEFVVNQSVWMDPETRMADIVLPACTNLERVDIAEWANAGGYGFHITSACNHRVIVYLKKCIEPLYESKSDYQIFTELAERLGVKKEYTEGNTEEDWVKIVFDNSDLPKYISFEDFKKKGYFVVPLPDDYKSTPGLRWFYEGRECDTPDKYNPKRGTEKAKELGTYSGKIEFVSQSLLKHFPDDEERPPLPHYIPSWEGHTSELAKKYPLQLISPHPRHSYHTHHDAHVPWLGDIPSHRIAKDGYNWQVIRISPLDADSRGIKDGDIIKMHNDRGAVLGIAQVTERMAPGVVHSYESSGVYDPLER
;
A
#
# COMPACT_ATOMS: atom_id res chain seq x y z
N ALA A 1 -9.89 -27.70 -18.07
CA ALA A 1 -9.07 -27.18 -16.95
C ALA A 1 -7.62 -27.55 -17.22
N MET A 2 -6.70 -26.59 -17.22
CA MET A 2 -5.28 -26.86 -17.54
C MET A 2 -4.50 -27.23 -16.27
N GLN A 3 -3.72 -28.31 -16.34
CA GLN A 3 -2.73 -28.72 -15.33
C GLN A 3 -1.30 -28.48 -15.87
N GLY A 4 -0.96 -27.22 -16.15
CA GLY A 4 0.37 -26.84 -16.65
C GLY A 4 1.17 -25.93 -15.72
N VAL A 5 0.52 -25.22 -14.80
CA VAL A 5 1.15 -24.26 -13.89
C VAL A 5 1.85 -24.99 -12.75
N GLY A 6 3.11 -24.63 -12.46
CA GLY A 6 3.95 -25.29 -11.45
C GLY A 6 4.90 -26.36 -12.03
N LYS A 7 4.76 -26.68 -13.32
CA LYS A 7 5.72 -27.54 -14.05
C LYS A 7 7.10 -26.86 -14.13
N PRO A 8 8.22 -27.60 -14.17
CA PRO A 8 9.53 -27.00 -14.42
C PRO A 8 9.52 -26.05 -15.63
N GLY A 9 9.95 -24.81 -15.41
CA GLY A 9 9.94 -23.74 -16.42
C GLY A 9 8.60 -23.04 -16.65
N VAL A 10 7.52 -23.44 -15.96
CA VAL A 10 6.17 -22.86 -16.08
C VAL A 10 5.71 -22.33 -14.72
N ALA A 11 5.97 -21.06 -14.46
CA ALA A 11 5.48 -20.35 -13.29
C ALA A 11 4.55 -19.23 -13.72
N ILE A 12 3.34 -19.22 -13.18
CA ILE A 12 2.53 -18.01 -13.08
C ILE A 12 2.81 -17.51 -11.67
N TRP A 13 3.28 -16.26 -11.57
CA TRP A 13 3.44 -15.53 -10.31
C TRP A 13 4.66 -15.83 -9.42
N SER A 14 5.09 -14.79 -8.69
CA SER A 14 6.25 -14.73 -7.79
C SER A 14 6.00 -15.39 -6.43
N THR A 15 5.45 -16.61 -6.39
CA THR A 15 5.18 -17.30 -5.11
C THR A 15 6.46 -17.72 -4.38
N THR A 16 7.60 -17.75 -5.06
CA THR A 16 8.93 -17.96 -4.48
C THR A 16 9.93 -17.12 -5.27
N THR A 17 10.61 -16.19 -4.61
CA THR A 17 11.71 -15.43 -5.20
C THR A 17 13.04 -16.12 -4.86
N GLY A 18 13.96 -16.12 -5.84
CA GLY A 18 14.82 -17.26 -6.17
C GLY A 18 15.98 -17.65 -5.26
N ALA A 19 16.08 -17.14 -4.03
CA ALA A 19 17.12 -17.57 -3.08
C ALA A 19 16.58 -18.62 -2.09
N PRO A 20 17.42 -19.57 -1.62
CA PRO A 20 17.06 -20.41 -0.48
C PRO A 20 16.62 -19.53 0.70
N HIS A 21 15.46 -19.84 1.26
CA HIS A 21 14.79 -19.01 2.25
C HIS A 21 14.32 -19.89 3.41
N ASN A 22 14.66 -19.51 4.64
CA ASN A 22 14.14 -20.18 5.82
C ASN A 22 12.73 -19.65 6.11
N SER A 23 11.73 -20.30 5.52
CA SER A 23 10.31 -19.97 5.71
C SER A 23 9.76 -20.38 7.07
N TRP A 24 10.47 -21.24 7.81
CA TRP A 24 10.00 -21.75 9.11
C TRP A 24 10.42 -20.90 10.29
N PHE A 25 11.37 -19.97 10.10
CA PHE A 25 11.72 -18.98 11.10
C PHE A 25 10.57 -17.97 11.24
N GLU A 26 9.90 -17.96 12.38
CA GLU A 26 8.76 -17.08 12.61
C GLU A 26 9.22 -15.72 13.17
N PHE A 27 8.89 -14.65 12.44
CA PHE A 27 9.08 -13.25 12.87
C PHE A 27 7.89 -12.43 12.35
N PRO A 28 7.20 -11.66 13.20
CA PRO A 28 5.98 -10.95 12.80
C PRO A 28 6.30 -9.79 11.85
N GLY A 29 5.51 -9.67 10.79
CA GLY A 29 5.51 -8.48 9.93
C GLY A 29 4.46 -7.46 10.37
N TYR A 30 4.50 -6.25 9.82
CA TYR A 30 3.63 -5.17 10.27
C TYR A 30 2.13 -5.48 10.09
N SER A 31 1.76 -6.22 9.04
CA SER A 31 0.37 -6.58 8.74
C SER A 31 -0.19 -7.64 9.70
N ASP A 32 0.63 -8.21 10.56
CA ASP A 32 0.20 -9.14 11.61
C ASP A 32 -0.36 -8.41 12.84
N GLY A 33 -0.46 -7.07 12.80
CA GLY A 33 -0.96 -6.23 13.89
C GLY A 33 0.04 -6.01 15.05
N VAL A 34 1.21 -6.67 15.00
CA VAL A 34 2.37 -6.61 15.91
C VAL A 34 2.01 -6.27 17.37
N ILE A 35 1.91 -4.99 17.73
CA ILE A 35 1.59 -4.56 19.10
C ILE A 35 0.26 -5.16 19.57
N ASN A 36 -0.81 -5.03 18.78
CA ASN A 36 -2.12 -5.56 19.16
C ASN A 36 -2.16 -7.09 19.26
N LYS A 37 -1.31 -7.77 18.48
CA LYS A 37 -1.17 -9.24 18.49
C LYS A 37 -0.56 -9.75 19.79
N PHE A 38 0.34 -8.98 20.40
CA PHE A 38 1.06 -9.38 21.62
C PHE A 38 0.61 -8.64 22.88
N ALA A 39 -0.32 -7.69 22.76
CA ALA A 39 -0.93 -7.01 23.90
C ALA A 39 -1.68 -8.02 24.79
N LYS A 40 -1.59 -7.85 26.12
CA LYS A 40 -2.36 -8.63 27.10
C LYS A 40 -3.86 -8.38 26.97
N LYS A 41 -4.24 -7.16 26.56
CA LYS A 41 -5.61 -6.74 26.26
C LYS A 41 -5.67 -6.18 24.84
N PRO A 42 -5.84 -7.05 23.83
CA PRO A 42 -5.99 -6.62 22.46
C PRO A 42 -7.17 -5.64 22.31
N ALA A 43 -6.92 -4.52 21.65
CA ALA A 43 -7.95 -3.57 21.27
C ALA A 43 -8.85 -4.21 20.19
N VAL A 44 -10.16 -4.14 20.41
CA VAL A 44 -11.19 -4.57 19.46
C VAL A 44 -12.00 -3.34 19.10
N ASN A 45 -12.07 -3.01 17.82
CA ASN A 45 -12.93 -1.93 17.34
C ASN A 45 -14.39 -2.43 17.33
N PRO A 46 -15.29 -1.90 18.18
CA PRO A 46 -16.69 -2.32 18.19
C PRO A 46 -17.50 -1.70 17.03
N VAL A 47 -16.96 -0.68 16.36
CA VAL A 47 -17.62 0.02 15.24
C VAL A 47 -17.46 -0.81 13.98
N LYS A 48 -18.60 -1.18 13.37
CA LYS A 48 -18.65 -1.94 12.11
C LYS A 48 -18.69 -1.04 10.88
N GLN A 49 -19.30 0.14 11.01
CA GLN A 49 -19.30 1.14 9.94
C GLN A 49 -17.88 1.50 9.54
N HIS A 50 -17.59 1.34 8.26
CA HIS A 50 -16.31 1.65 7.65
C HIS A 50 -16.53 2.27 6.27
N LEU A 51 -15.45 2.79 5.69
CA LEU A 51 -15.46 3.40 4.37
C LEU A 51 -14.36 2.80 3.53
N TYR A 52 -14.67 2.44 2.28
CA TYR A 52 -13.64 2.13 1.32
C TYR A 52 -12.86 3.40 0.97
N ARG A 53 -11.52 3.35 1.11
CA ARG A 53 -10.63 4.52 0.99
C ARG A 53 -10.90 5.38 -0.24
N LEU A 54 -11.16 4.76 -1.41
CA LEU A 54 -11.39 5.49 -2.64
C LEU A 54 -12.68 6.32 -2.61
N LEU A 55 -13.68 5.93 -1.83
CA LEU A 55 -14.99 6.55 -1.77
C LEU A 55 -15.12 7.60 -0.66
N VAL A 56 -14.09 7.80 0.16
CA VAL A 56 -14.15 8.74 1.31
C VAL A 56 -14.59 10.16 0.89
N PRO A 57 -14.11 10.75 -0.22
CA PRO A 57 -14.61 12.05 -0.67
C PRO A 57 -16.10 12.05 -0.99
N ASP A 58 -16.58 11.03 -1.71
CA ASP A 58 -17.99 10.93 -2.10
C ASP A 58 -18.89 10.64 -0.89
N ALA A 59 -18.40 9.84 0.06
CA ALA A 59 -19.08 9.56 1.32
C ALA A 59 -19.34 10.83 2.13
N ILE A 60 -18.34 11.72 2.21
CA ILE A 60 -18.46 12.97 2.96
C ILE A 60 -19.27 13.99 2.16
N LEU A 61 -19.01 14.15 0.87
CA LEU A 61 -19.67 15.17 0.05
C LEU A 61 -21.14 14.81 -0.23
N ASN A 62 -21.40 13.59 -0.68
CA ASN A 62 -22.67 13.15 -1.24
C ASN A 62 -23.12 11.74 -0.75
N PRO A 63 -23.32 11.52 0.57
CA PRO A 63 -23.92 10.28 1.04
C PRO A 63 -25.40 10.17 0.61
N PRO A 64 -25.97 8.94 0.50
CA PRO A 64 -25.33 7.66 0.80
C PRO A 64 -24.46 7.14 -0.35
N ILE A 65 -23.50 6.27 -0.02
CA ILE A 65 -22.70 5.53 -0.99
C ILE A 65 -22.82 4.02 -0.76
N HIS A 66 -22.65 3.25 -1.84
CA HIS A 66 -22.73 1.79 -1.82
C HIS A 66 -21.50 1.20 -2.50
N TRP A 67 -21.01 0.07 -1.99
CA TRP A 67 -19.93 -0.69 -2.63
C TRP A 67 -19.98 -2.17 -2.26
N LEU A 68 -19.26 -2.96 -3.03
CA LEU A 68 -19.04 -4.38 -2.79
C LEU A 68 -17.62 -4.62 -2.25
N GLY A 69 -17.48 -5.56 -1.32
CA GLY A 69 -16.20 -5.93 -0.70
C GLY A 69 -16.18 -5.69 0.81
N ALA A 70 -15.69 -6.63 1.63
CA ALA A 70 -15.56 -6.37 3.07
C ALA A 70 -14.45 -5.38 3.41
N ASP A 71 -14.44 -5.05 4.69
CA ASP A 71 -13.44 -4.36 5.48
C ASP A 71 -12.00 -4.63 5.01
N GLY A 72 -11.44 -3.68 4.27
CA GLY A 72 -10.00 -3.52 4.10
C GLY A 72 -9.34 -4.32 2.97
N PHE A 73 -8.11 -4.76 3.23
CA PHE A 73 -7.18 -5.35 2.26
C PHE A 73 -7.53 -6.81 1.91
N CYS A 74 -7.08 -7.29 0.74
CA CYS A 74 -7.42 -8.58 0.14
C CYS A 74 -6.94 -9.82 0.95
N GLY A 75 -7.55 -10.13 2.09
CA GLY A 75 -7.11 -11.22 2.98
C GLY A 75 -8.20 -12.19 3.45
N GLY A 76 -9.48 -11.81 3.40
CA GLY A 76 -10.59 -12.61 3.96
C GLY A 76 -11.13 -13.74 3.07
N GLY A 77 -10.54 -13.94 1.89
CA GLY A 77 -10.93 -14.98 0.92
C GLY A 77 -11.89 -14.51 -0.17
N LEU A 78 -12.34 -15.44 -1.03
CA LEU A 78 -13.13 -15.11 -2.22
C LEU A 78 -14.49 -14.51 -1.90
N GLU A 79 -15.15 -14.91 -0.81
CA GLU A 79 -16.49 -14.39 -0.48
C GLU A 79 -16.48 -12.90 -0.14
N GLN A 80 -15.34 -12.38 0.33
CA GLN A 80 -15.22 -10.99 0.79
C GLN A 80 -15.68 -9.99 -0.27
N GLN A 81 -15.42 -10.25 -1.55
CA GLN A 81 -15.71 -9.33 -2.65
C GLN A 81 -17.21 -9.17 -2.95
N PHE A 82 -18.08 -10.02 -2.40
CA PHE A 82 -19.53 -10.02 -2.66
C PHE A 82 -20.33 -9.36 -1.54
N LEU A 83 -19.67 -8.88 -0.49
CA LEU A 83 -20.34 -8.26 0.65
C LEU A 83 -20.79 -6.85 0.29
N GLU A 84 -22.09 -6.62 0.38
CA GLU A 84 -22.69 -5.30 0.18
C GLU A 84 -22.49 -4.42 1.40
N ASN A 85 -22.08 -3.18 1.15
CA ASN A 85 -21.94 -2.17 2.17
C ASN A 85 -22.65 -0.89 1.75
N VAL A 86 -23.12 -0.17 2.76
CA VAL A 86 -23.71 1.16 2.62
C VAL A 86 -23.09 2.07 3.66
N TYR A 87 -22.86 3.32 3.27
CA TYR A 87 -22.55 4.38 4.20
C TYR A 87 -23.51 5.56 4.00
N PRO A 88 -23.98 6.19 5.09
CA PRO A 88 -23.87 5.69 6.47
C PRO A 88 -24.67 4.39 6.63
N GLU A 89 -24.23 3.52 7.53
CA GLU A 89 -25.01 2.36 7.94
C GLU A 89 -26.34 2.82 8.56
N PRO A 90 -27.45 2.07 8.40
CA PRO A 90 -28.72 2.42 9.01
C PRO A 90 -28.60 2.65 10.53
N GLY A 91 -28.91 3.87 10.99
CA GLY A 91 -28.83 4.26 12.39
C GLY A 91 -27.45 4.73 12.87
N SER A 92 -26.44 4.75 11.99
CA SER A 92 -25.09 5.23 12.29
C SER A 92 -24.91 6.68 11.81
N PRO A 93 -24.05 7.47 12.48
CA PRO A 93 -23.79 8.86 12.08
C PRO A 93 -22.86 8.95 10.87
N GLU A 94 -22.98 10.05 10.12
CA GLU A 94 -21.98 10.46 9.14
C GLU A 94 -20.67 10.91 9.82
N VAL A 95 -19.55 10.75 9.13
CA VAL A 95 -18.21 11.23 9.48
C VAL A 95 -18.23 12.76 9.64
N ARG A 96 -17.84 13.22 10.83
CA ARG A 96 -17.62 14.64 11.16
C ARG A 96 -16.18 14.98 11.48
N MET A 97 -15.40 14.01 11.93
CA MET A 97 -13.99 14.16 12.27
C MET A 97 -13.14 13.23 11.39
N PHE A 98 -12.02 13.75 10.87
CA PHE A 98 -11.05 12.93 10.15
C PHE A 98 -9.67 13.00 10.83
N TYR A 99 -9.28 11.90 11.50
CA TYR A 99 -7.93 11.72 12.01
C TYR A 99 -7.08 11.06 10.93
N ARG A 100 -6.23 11.84 10.28
CA ARG A 100 -5.37 11.39 9.19
C ARG A 100 -3.95 11.15 9.71
N TYR A 101 -3.39 9.99 9.41
CA TYR A 101 -2.00 9.63 9.71
C TYR A 101 -1.12 9.68 8.45
N GLY A 102 -0.33 10.75 8.24
CA GLY A 102 0.46 11.12 7.03
C GLY A 102 -0.29 12.05 6.04
N GLY A 103 0.15 12.28 4.79
CA GLY A 103 -0.65 13.09 3.84
C GLY A 103 -0.49 12.80 2.33
N SER A 104 -0.44 11.52 1.96
CA SER A 104 -0.18 11.02 0.60
C SER A 104 -1.34 10.97 -0.41
N PHE A 105 -2.61 11.16 -0.04
CA PHE A 105 -3.72 10.78 -0.94
C PHE A 105 -3.86 11.69 -2.16
N ILE A 106 -3.47 12.96 -2.05
CA ILE A 106 -3.47 13.89 -3.18
C ILE A 106 -2.57 13.41 -4.35
N GLY A 107 -1.50 12.68 -4.04
CA GLY A 107 -0.59 12.12 -5.05
C GLY A 107 -0.85 10.66 -5.43
N THR A 108 -1.66 9.92 -4.66
CA THR A 108 -1.78 8.45 -4.78
C THR A 108 -3.19 7.95 -5.03
N MET A 109 -4.22 8.78 -4.85
CA MET A 109 -5.61 8.40 -5.08
C MET A 109 -6.10 8.90 -6.44
N THR A 110 -7.36 8.59 -6.76
CA THR A 110 -7.99 8.96 -8.03
C THR A 110 -8.78 10.27 -7.91
N GLU A 111 -8.80 11.03 -9.01
CA GLU A 111 -9.53 12.29 -9.15
C GLU A 111 -9.29 13.27 -7.97
N THR A 112 -8.03 13.50 -7.65
CA THR A 112 -7.63 14.03 -6.33
C THR A 112 -8.12 15.43 -5.98
N ASN A 113 -8.65 16.19 -6.96
CA ASN A 113 -9.39 17.42 -6.70
C ASN A 113 -10.65 17.21 -5.84
N ARG A 114 -11.27 16.03 -5.87
CA ARG A 114 -12.43 15.73 -5.01
C ARG A 114 -12.04 15.59 -3.54
N TRP A 115 -10.81 15.17 -3.25
CA TRP A 115 -10.28 15.12 -1.89
C TRP A 115 -10.10 16.52 -1.32
N VAL A 116 -9.61 17.47 -2.13
CA VAL A 116 -9.51 18.88 -1.73
C VAL A 116 -10.90 19.44 -1.41
N ARG A 117 -11.90 19.18 -2.27
CA ARG A 117 -13.29 19.59 -2.02
C ARG A 117 -13.87 18.98 -0.74
N MET A 118 -13.54 17.73 -0.45
CA MET A 118 -13.93 17.05 0.78
C MET A 118 -13.33 17.75 2.01
N TYR A 119 -12.04 18.07 2.01
CA TYR A 119 -11.40 18.83 3.10
C TYR A 119 -12.02 20.22 3.32
N GLN A 120 -12.55 20.84 2.26
CA GLN A 120 -13.23 22.14 2.32
C GLN A 120 -14.72 22.03 2.70
N SER A 121 -15.26 20.82 2.82
CA SER A 121 -16.68 20.61 3.09
C SER A 121 -17.03 20.97 4.54
N PRO A 122 -18.08 21.76 4.79
CA PRO A 122 -18.53 22.05 6.15
C PRO A 122 -19.08 20.81 6.90
N LYS A 123 -19.28 19.68 6.20
CA LYS A 123 -19.65 18.40 6.82
C LYS A 123 -18.48 17.77 7.58
N LEU A 124 -17.25 18.10 7.20
CA LEU A 124 -16.05 17.68 7.89
C LEU A 124 -15.66 18.77 8.89
N GLU A 125 -16.15 18.63 10.11
CA GLU A 125 -16.09 19.64 11.17
C GLU A 125 -14.72 19.75 11.83
N PHE A 126 -13.91 18.69 11.78
CA PHE A 126 -12.60 18.68 12.41
C PHE A 126 -11.62 17.71 11.75
N VAL A 127 -10.42 18.19 11.43
CA VAL A 127 -9.35 17.42 10.80
C VAL A 127 -8.10 17.49 11.66
N VAL A 128 -7.64 16.32 12.10
CA VAL A 128 -6.32 16.16 12.74
C VAL A 128 -5.41 15.48 11.75
N ASN A 129 -4.20 15.99 11.58
CA ASN A 129 -3.18 15.31 10.81
C ASN A 129 -1.91 15.04 11.62
N GLN A 130 -1.62 13.76 11.86
CA GLN A 130 -0.36 13.30 12.44
C GLN A 130 0.59 12.91 11.31
N SER A 131 1.65 13.68 11.08
CA SER A 131 2.63 13.39 10.02
C SER A 131 4.04 13.77 10.44
N VAL A 132 5.02 13.18 9.77
CA VAL A 132 6.45 13.51 9.88
C VAL A 132 6.78 14.78 9.11
N TRP A 133 6.13 14.98 7.96
CA TRP A 133 6.39 16.11 7.07
C TRP A 133 5.13 16.95 6.87
N MET A 134 5.33 18.17 6.34
CA MET A 134 4.24 19.02 5.87
C MET A 134 3.74 18.53 4.50
N ASP A 135 3.12 17.35 4.51
CA ASP A 135 2.55 16.68 3.34
C ASP A 135 1.40 17.50 2.71
N PRO A 136 0.99 17.18 1.46
CA PRO A 136 -0.17 17.81 0.82
C PRO A 136 -1.41 17.97 1.71
N GLU A 137 -1.81 16.91 2.40
CA GLU A 137 -3.01 16.90 3.25
C GLU A 137 -2.76 17.54 4.62
N THR A 138 -1.51 17.61 5.09
CA THR A 138 -1.15 18.28 6.35
C THR A 138 -1.53 19.76 6.33
N ARG A 139 -1.39 20.39 5.17
CA ARG A 139 -1.76 21.79 4.95
C ARG A 139 -3.28 22.04 4.96
N MET A 140 -4.08 20.98 4.98
CA MET A 140 -5.55 21.03 4.99
C MET A 140 -6.14 20.64 6.35
N ALA A 141 -5.31 20.46 7.39
CA ALA A 141 -5.75 20.05 8.72
C ALA A 141 -5.96 21.25 9.66
N ASP A 142 -6.89 21.10 10.62
CA ASP A 142 -7.11 22.08 11.68
C ASP A 142 -6.04 21.97 12.78
N ILE A 143 -5.60 20.74 13.07
CA ILE A 143 -4.51 20.44 14.00
C ILE A 143 -3.48 19.54 13.33
N VAL A 144 -2.22 19.90 13.47
CA VAL A 144 -1.08 19.08 13.04
C VAL A 144 -0.32 18.56 14.26
N LEU A 145 -0.06 17.25 14.29
CA LEU A 145 0.74 16.58 15.32
C LEU A 145 2.06 16.07 14.69
N PRO A 146 3.23 16.63 15.06
CA PRO A 146 4.49 16.26 14.44
C PRO A 146 5.00 14.90 14.94
N ALA A 147 5.01 13.91 14.05
CA ALA A 147 5.61 12.60 14.30
C ALA A 147 7.11 12.61 13.96
N CYS A 148 7.91 11.78 14.62
CA CYS A 148 9.34 11.62 14.32
C CYS A 148 9.60 10.42 13.39
N THR A 149 10.75 10.39 12.73
CA THR A 149 11.15 9.27 11.88
C THR A 149 11.55 8.05 12.71
N ASN A 150 11.66 6.90 12.06
CA ASN A 150 12.17 5.68 12.69
C ASN A 150 13.66 5.76 13.12
N LEU A 151 14.40 6.80 12.72
CA LEU A 151 15.78 7.03 13.20
C LEU A 151 15.81 7.76 14.55
N GLU A 152 14.67 8.28 15.00
CA GLU A 152 14.51 9.09 16.22
C GLU A 152 13.83 8.32 17.37
N ARG A 153 13.53 7.03 17.16
CA ARG A 153 12.89 6.14 18.13
C ARG A 153 13.47 4.72 18.04
N VAL A 154 13.17 3.90 19.04
CA VAL A 154 13.54 2.48 19.04
C VAL A 154 12.48 1.65 18.32
N ASP A 155 12.90 0.61 17.59
CA ASP A 155 12.00 -0.34 16.96
C ASP A 155 12.71 -1.67 16.64
N ILE A 156 11.98 -2.66 16.12
CA ILE A 156 12.51 -3.92 15.60
C ILE A 156 11.78 -4.29 14.31
N ALA A 157 12.52 -4.67 13.27
CA ALA A 157 11.93 -4.99 11.97
C ALA A 157 12.73 -6.04 11.21
N GLU A 158 12.11 -6.66 10.22
CA GLU A 158 12.77 -7.53 9.26
C GLU A 158 12.71 -6.92 7.87
N TRP A 159 13.81 -7.02 7.12
CA TRP A 159 13.89 -6.53 5.74
C TRP A 159 12.74 -7.08 4.89
N ALA A 160 12.00 -6.15 4.29
CA ALA A 160 10.86 -6.39 3.43
C ALA A 160 9.71 -7.23 4.06
N ASN A 161 9.68 -7.45 5.38
CA ASN A 161 8.65 -8.30 5.97
C ASN A 161 7.30 -7.58 6.13
N ALA A 162 6.41 -7.77 5.17
CA ALA A 162 5.05 -7.26 5.26
C ALA A 162 4.20 -8.01 6.30
N GLY A 163 4.47 -9.29 6.54
CA GLY A 163 3.54 -10.19 7.25
C GLY A 163 2.21 -10.34 6.51
N GLY A 164 1.20 -10.90 7.16
CA GLY A 164 -0.17 -10.99 6.66
C GLY A 164 -0.25 -11.36 5.17
N TYR A 165 -0.88 -10.50 4.37
CA TYR A 165 -1.11 -10.72 2.93
C TYR A 165 0.16 -10.87 2.08
N GLY A 166 1.33 -10.47 2.58
CA GLY A 166 2.63 -10.65 1.95
C GLY A 166 3.43 -11.79 2.61
N PHE A 167 2.77 -12.90 2.95
CA PHE A 167 3.40 -14.00 3.68
C PHE A 167 4.65 -14.53 2.94
N HIS A 168 5.78 -14.53 3.66
CA HIS A 168 7.13 -14.83 3.14
C HIS A 168 7.61 -13.97 1.96
N ILE A 169 7.10 -12.76 1.78
CA ILE A 169 7.64 -11.80 0.80
C ILE A 169 9.11 -11.44 1.07
N THR A 170 9.62 -11.72 2.28
CA THR A 170 11.05 -11.63 2.62
C THR A 170 11.94 -12.54 1.77
N SER A 171 11.37 -13.53 1.07
CA SER A 171 12.08 -14.29 0.03
C SER A 171 12.60 -13.42 -1.11
N ALA A 172 12.06 -12.20 -1.27
CA ALA A 172 12.53 -11.25 -2.28
C ALA A 172 13.91 -10.67 -1.94
N CYS A 173 14.37 -10.85 -0.69
CA CYS A 173 15.71 -10.53 -0.25
C CYS A 173 16.60 -11.78 -0.38
N ASN A 174 17.88 -11.57 -0.73
CA ASN A 174 18.87 -12.65 -0.76
C ASN A 174 19.11 -13.30 0.62
N HIS A 175 18.85 -12.54 1.70
CA HIS A 175 18.93 -13.00 3.07
C HIS A 175 17.76 -12.41 3.86
N ARG A 176 17.25 -13.17 4.82
CA ARG A 176 16.37 -12.63 5.86
C ARG A 176 17.23 -11.94 6.91
N VAL A 177 17.05 -10.64 7.07
CA VAL A 177 17.82 -9.81 8.01
C VAL A 177 16.86 -9.12 8.95
N ILE A 178 16.97 -9.44 10.23
CA ILE A 178 16.19 -8.83 11.30
C ILE A 178 17.09 -7.79 11.98
N VAL A 179 16.58 -6.60 12.19
CA VAL A 179 17.33 -5.42 12.62
C VAL A 179 16.71 -4.86 13.89
N TYR A 180 17.56 -4.60 14.87
CA TYR A 180 17.22 -3.75 16.01
C TYR A 180 17.44 -2.30 15.57
N LEU A 181 16.36 -1.54 15.47
CA LEU A 181 16.39 -0.15 15.04
C LEU A 181 16.73 0.71 16.25
N LYS A 182 18.00 1.07 16.36
CA LYS A 182 18.50 1.97 17.42
C LYS A 182 17.95 3.37 17.19
N LYS A 183 17.59 4.05 18.28
CA LYS A 183 17.43 5.51 18.28
C LYS A 183 18.77 6.16 17.94
N CYS A 184 18.91 6.66 16.71
CA CYS A 184 20.15 7.24 16.20
C CYS A 184 20.36 8.67 16.70
N ILE A 185 19.29 9.44 16.80
CA ILE A 185 19.27 10.82 17.27
C ILE A 185 18.03 11.06 18.15
N GLU A 186 18.01 12.17 18.87
CA GLU A 186 16.79 12.64 19.54
C GLU A 186 15.77 13.14 18.50
N PRO A 187 14.45 13.03 18.78
CA PRO A 187 13.42 13.62 17.94
C PRO A 187 13.71 15.09 17.64
N LEU A 188 13.64 15.45 16.36
CA LEU A 188 13.93 16.80 15.92
C LEU A 188 12.79 17.74 16.32
N TYR A 189 13.18 18.94 16.76
CA TYR A 189 12.27 20.00 17.18
C TYR A 189 11.33 19.53 18.32
N GLU A 190 10.02 19.59 18.11
CA GLU A 190 8.99 19.16 19.06
C GLU A 190 8.31 17.85 18.61
N SER A 191 8.89 17.16 17.63
CA SER A 191 8.34 15.89 17.15
C SER A 191 8.41 14.79 18.20
N LYS A 192 7.50 13.83 18.11
CA LYS A 192 7.40 12.69 19.04
C LYS A 192 7.18 11.41 18.27
N SER A 193 7.52 10.25 18.86
CA SER A 193 7.12 8.98 18.27
C SER A 193 5.60 8.86 18.24
N ASP A 194 5.05 8.15 17.27
CA ASP A 194 3.60 7.93 17.20
C ASP A 194 3.07 7.27 18.47
N TYR A 195 3.86 6.35 19.05
CA TYR A 195 3.55 5.73 20.32
C TYR A 195 3.43 6.75 21.45
N GLN A 196 4.34 7.73 21.53
CA GLN A 196 4.28 8.79 22.52
C GLN A 196 3.08 9.72 22.31
N ILE A 197 2.79 10.12 21.06
CA ILE A 197 1.62 10.94 20.74
C ILE A 197 0.33 10.24 21.19
N PHE A 198 0.17 8.97 20.83
CA PHE A 198 -0.99 8.19 21.24
C PHE A 198 -1.02 7.90 22.74
N THR A 199 0.13 7.75 23.40
CA THR A 199 0.21 7.62 24.87
C THR A 199 -0.33 8.89 25.55
N GLU A 200 0.04 10.07 25.07
CA GLU A 200 -0.40 11.35 25.61
C GLU A 200 -1.89 11.64 25.32
N LEU A 201 -2.40 11.17 24.18
CA LEU A 201 -3.83 11.20 23.87
C LEU A 201 -4.61 10.23 24.78
N ALA A 202 -4.12 9.00 24.93
CA ALA A 202 -4.73 7.99 25.81
C ALA A 202 -4.76 8.46 27.27
N GLU A 203 -3.77 9.22 27.73
CA GLU A 203 -3.76 9.87 29.04
C GLU A 203 -4.91 10.85 29.21
N ARG A 204 -5.12 11.72 28.23
CA ARG A 204 -6.20 12.72 28.23
C ARG A 204 -7.58 12.08 28.11
N LEU A 205 -7.66 10.91 27.47
CA LEU A 205 -8.87 10.09 27.37
C LEU A 205 -9.09 9.17 28.58
N GLY A 206 -8.16 9.12 29.55
CA GLY A 206 -8.27 8.29 30.75
C GLY A 206 -8.01 6.79 30.54
N VAL A 207 -7.42 6.40 29.41
CA VAL A 207 -7.18 5.00 28.99
C VAL A 207 -5.69 4.67 28.80
N LYS A 208 -4.79 5.48 29.33
CA LYS A 208 -3.33 5.30 29.21
C LYS A 208 -2.85 3.92 29.67
N LYS A 209 -3.39 3.44 30.79
CA LYS A 209 -2.96 2.16 31.39
C LYS A 209 -3.33 0.98 30.49
N GLU A 210 -4.50 1.04 29.87
CA GLU A 210 -4.99 0.07 28.90
C GLU A 210 -4.18 0.14 27.60
N TYR A 211 -3.90 1.35 27.10
CA TYR A 211 -3.15 1.56 25.87
C TYR A 211 -1.69 1.10 25.97
N THR A 212 -0.97 1.51 27.03
CA THR A 212 0.47 1.19 27.15
C THR A 212 0.73 -0.16 27.80
N GLU A 213 -0.21 -0.68 28.58
CA GLU A 213 -0.01 -1.81 29.49
C GLU A 213 1.17 -1.63 30.47
N GLY A 214 1.61 -0.39 30.68
CA GLY A 214 2.82 -0.05 31.44
C GLY A 214 4.13 -0.23 30.66
N ASN A 215 4.08 -0.59 29.38
CA ASN A 215 5.25 -0.80 28.53
C ASN A 215 5.76 0.51 27.91
N THR A 216 7.08 0.64 27.79
CA THR A 216 7.76 1.61 26.92
C THR A 216 7.87 1.08 25.49
N GLU A 217 8.34 1.90 24.53
CA GLU A 217 8.63 1.44 23.16
C GLU A 217 9.67 0.30 23.16
N GLU A 218 10.68 0.35 24.03
CA GLU A 218 11.68 -0.71 24.18
C GLU A 218 11.06 -2.01 24.73
N ASP A 219 10.13 -1.90 25.68
CA ASP A 219 9.43 -3.08 26.22
C ASP A 219 8.62 -3.76 25.13
N TRP A 220 7.95 -2.99 24.25
CA TRP A 220 7.26 -3.55 23.08
C TRP A 220 8.22 -4.23 22.10
N VAL A 221 9.38 -3.62 21.84
CA VAL A 221 10.44 -4.25 21.02
C VAL A 221 10.89 -5.58 21.63
N LYS A 222 11.09 -5.62 22.95
CA LYS A 222 11.45 -6.85 23.65
C LYS A 222 10.34 -7.91 23.58
N ILE A 223 9.07 -7.51 23.73
CA ILE A 223 7.92 -8.42 23.60
C ILE A 223 7.89 -9.05 22.21
N VAL A 224 8.11 -8.27 21.14
CA VAL A 224 8.19 -8.79 19.77
C VAL A 224 9.36 -9.76 19.61
N PHE A 225 10.54 -9.40 20.14
CA PHE A 225 11.70 -10.28 20.15
C PHE A 225 11.40 -11.62 20.85
N ASP A 226 10.86 -11.58 22.06
CA ASP A 226 10.58 -12.76 22.90
C ASP A 226 9.50 -13.68 22.27
N ASN A 227 8.59 -13.12 21.47
CA ASN A 227 7.52 -13.85 20.75
C ASN A 227 7.88 -14.21 19.29
N SER A 228 9.14 -14.03 18.90
CA SER A 228 9.69 -14.49 17.62
C SER A 228 10.59 -15.71 17.83
N ASP A 229 11.20 -16.22 16.75
CA ASP A 229 12.21 -17.27 16.85
C ASP A 229 13.61 -16.77 17.25
N LEU A 230 13.85 -15.45 17.33
CA LEU A 230 15.16 -14.89 17.72
C LEU A 230 15.73 -15.42 19.04
N PRO A 231 14.95 -15.60 20.13
CA PRO A 231 15.48 -16.06 21.42
C PRO A 231 16.11 -17.46 21.37
N LYS A 232 15.79 -18.26 20.34
CA LYS A 232 16.41 -19.57 20.11
C LYS A 232 17.87 -19.46 19.66
N TYR A 233 18.29 -18.30 19.16
CA TYR A 233 19.59 -18.10 18.50
C TYR A 233 20.47 -17.03 19.15
N ILE A 234 19.88 -16.04 19.81
CA ILE A 234 20.62 -14.90 20.37
C ILE A 234 19.88 -14.37 21.61
N SER A 235 20.62 -13.85 22.59
CA SER A 235 20.01 -13.12 23.71
C SER A 235 19.54 -11.72 23.27
N PHE A 236 18.57 -11.12 23.95
CA PHE A 236 18.12 -9.77 23.62
C PHE A 236 19.27 -8.74 23.72
N GLU A 237 20.10 -8.84 24.76
CA GLU A 237 21.26 -7.97 24.96
C GLU A 237 22.30 -8.10 23.84
N ASP A 238 22.61 -9.33 23.41
CA ASP A 238 23.54 -9.56 22.32
C ASP A 238 22.96 -9.09 20.98
N PHE A 239 21.66 -9.28 20.75
CA PHE A 239 20.96 -8.79 19.55
C PHE A 239 20.98 -7.26 19.50
N LYS A 240 20.63 -6.58 20.59
CA LYS A 240 20.67 -5.12 20.71
C LYS A 240 22.09 -4.57 20.53
N LYS A 241 23.09 -5.23 21.12
CA LYS A 241 24.51 -4.87 20.97
C LYS A 241 24.95 -5.02 19.51
N LYS A 242 24.68 -6.16 18.88
CA LYS A 242 25.04 -6.47 17.48
C LYS A 242 24.28 -5.61 16.46
N GLY A 243 23.02 -5.28 16.74
CA GLY A 243 22.13 -4.47 15.91
C GLY A 243 21.38 -5.21 14.82
N TYR A 244 21.79 -6.44 14.47
CA TYR A 244 21.11 -7.25 13.45
C TYR A 244 21.36 -8.75 13.62
N PHE A 245 20.47 -9.54 13.02
CA PHE A 245 20.54 -10.99 12.95
C PHE A 245 20.24 -11.45 11.52
N VAL A 246 21.14 -12.24 10.94
CA VAL A 246 20.93 -12.89 9.63
C VAL A 246 20.40 -14.28 9.92
N VAL A 247 19.18 -14.57 9.48
CA VAL A 247 18.53 -15.86 9.75
C VAL A 247 19.30 -16.97 9.01
N PRO A 248 19.75 -18.02 9.71
CA PRO A 248 20.43 -19.12 9.07
C PRO A 248 19.47 -19.94 8.20
N LEU A 249 20.00 -20.50 7.11
CA LEU A 249 19.33 -21.54 6.35
C LEU A 249 19.41 -22.85 7.17
N PRO A 250 18.32 -23.62 7.29
CA PRO A 250 18.38 -24.90 7.98
C PRO A 250 19.17 -25.93 7.16
N ASP A 251 19.92 -26.80 7.83
CA ASP A 251 20.76 -27.83 7.17
C ASP A 251 19.94 -28.81 6.32
N ASP A 252 18.69 -29.07 6.73
CA ASP A 252 17.73 -29.94 6.06
C ASP A 252 16.79 -29.18 5.10
N TYR A 253 17.22 -28.02 4.58
CA TYR A 253 16.43 -27.21 3.65
C TYR A 253 15.90 -28.05 2.47
N LYS A 254 14.57 -28.11 2.37
CA LYS A 254 13.87 -28.75 1.25
C LYS A 254 13.19 -27.69 0.39
N SER A 255 13.60 -27.65 -0.89
CA SER A 255 12.93 -26.79 -1.87
C SER A 255 11.50 -27.27 -2.14
N THR A 256 10.53 -26.37 -1.99
CA THR A 256 9.12 -26.58 -2.31
C THR A 256 8.65 -25.52 -3.31
N PRO A 257 8.95 -25.69 -4.62
CA PRO A 257 8.62 -24.68 -5.62
C PRO A 257 7.11 -24.42 -5.69
N GLY A 258 6.75 -23.14 -5.80
CA GLY A 258 5.36 -22.71 -5.83
C GLY A 258 4.52 -23.44 -6.88
N LEU A 259 3.31 -23.82 -6.50
CA LEU A 259 2.31 -24.52 -7.33
C LEU A 259 2.75 -25.87 -7.92
N ARG A 260 3.97 -26.37 -7.64
CA ARG A 260 4.39 -27.71 -8.11
C ARG A 260 3.50 -28.82 -7.56
N TRP A 261 3.04 -28.67 -6.32
CA TRP A 261 2.09 -29.58 -5.69
C TRP A 261 0.79 -29.70 -6.49
N PHE A 262 0.28 -28.58 -7.01
CA PHE A 262 -0.93 -28.53 -7.81
C PHE A 262 -0.73 -29.21 -9.17
N TYR A 263 0.42 -28.98 -9.81
CA TYR A 263 0.80 -29.66 -11.05
C TYR A 263 0.88 -31.19 -10.86
N GLU A 264 1.54 -31.64 -9.80
CA GLU A 264 1.76 -33.07 -9.51
C GLU A 264 0.54 -33.76 -8.88
N GLY A 265 -0.55 -33.03 -8.62
CA GLY A 265 -1.78 -33.60 -8.02
C GLY A 265 -1.57 -34.13 -6.60
N ARG A 266 -0.69 -33.49 -5.83
CA ARG A 266 -0.35 -33.84 -4.44
C ARG A 266 -0.74 -32.72 -3.49
N GLU A 267 -0.71 -33.01 -2.21
CA GLU A 267 -1.05 -32.01 -1.19
C GLU A 267 -0.03 -30.87 -1.20
N CYS A 268 -0.51 -29.66 -0.89
CA CYS A 268 0.32 -28.47 -0.77
C CYS A 268 1.40 -28.66 0.30
N ASP A 269 2.66 -28.74 -0.12
CA ASP A 269 3.83 -28.87 0.75
C ASP A 269 4.61 -27.56 0.90
N THR A 270 4.15 -26.49 0.26
CA THR A 270 4.74 -25.17 0.41
C THR A 270 4.37 -24.56 1.78
N PRO A 271 5.16 -23.60 2.29
CA PRO A 271 4.84 -22.91 3.53
C PRO A 271 3.52 -22.11 3.50
N ASP A 272 2.96 -21.81 2.31
CA ASP A 272 1.72 -21.04 2.12
C ASP A 272 0.54 -21.55 2.98
N LYS A 273 0.04 -20.69 3.87
CA LYS A 273 -1.04 -20.98 4.83
C LYS A 273 -2.42 -20.52 4.33
N TYR A 274 -2.53 -19.80 3.20
CA TYR A 274 -3.77 -19.11 2.81
C TYR A 274 -4.70 -19.87 1.86
N ASN A 275 -4.33 -21.07 1.43
CA ASN A 275 -5.29 -21.92 0.73
C ASN A 275 -6.34 -22.46 1.72
N PRO A 276 -7.63 -22.08 1.61
CA PRO A 276 -8.68 -22.49 2.56
C PRO A 276 -8.97 -24.00 2.53
N LYS A 277 -8.50 -24.73 1.51
CA LYS A 277 -8.65 -26.20 1.40
C LYS A 277 -7.47 -26.97 1.98
N ARG A 278 -6.44 -26.29 2.49
CA ARG A 278 -5.29 -26.93 3.12
C ARG A 278 -5.76 -27.71 4.36
N GLY A 279 -5.30 -28.95 4.51
CA GLY A 279 -5.66 -29.81 5.65
C GLY A 279 -7.05 -30.46 5.55
N THR A 280 -7.77 -30.30 4.42
CA THR A 280 -9.03 -31.00 4.15
C THR A 280 -8.83 -32.13 3.14
N GLU A 281 -9.88 -32.90 2.85
CA GLU A 281 -9.90 -33.90 1.78
C GLU A 281 -9.63 -33.31 0.39
N LYS A 282 -9.71 -31.98 0.25
CA LYS A 282 -9.43 -31.22 -0.97
C LYS A 282 -8.08 -30.50 -0.93
N ALA A 283 -7.13 -30.91 -0.09
CA ALA A 283 -5.82 -30.27 0.05
C ALA A 283 -4.94 -30.27 -1.22
N LYS A 284 -5.35 -30.98 -2.27
CA LYS A 284 -4.72 -31.03 -3.61
C LYS A 284 -5.29 -29.99 -4.58
N GLU A 285 -6.31 -29.24 -4.16
CA GLU A 285 -7.02 -28.27 -4.97
C GLU A 285 -6.60 -26.82 -4.66
N LEU A 286 -6.76 -25.92 -5.63
CA LEU A 286 -6.67 -24.47 -5.40
C LEU A 286 -7.84 -23.97 -4.55
N GLY A 287 -7.71 -22.78 -3.96
CA GLY A 287 -8.76 -22.13 -3.17
C GLY A 287 -10.00 -21.68 -3.95
N THR A 288 -10.04 -21.88 -5.27
CA THR A 288 -11.22 -21.63 -6.12
C THR A 288 -12.36 -22.60 -5.82
N TYR A 289 -13.59 -22.28 -6.20
CA TYR A 289 -14.75 -23.15 -5.94
C TYR A 289 -14.58 -24.55 -6.54
N SER A 290 -14.11 -24.64 -7.79
CA SER A 290 -13.86 -25.91 -8.47
C SER A 290 -12.56 -26.60 -8.06
N GLY A 291 -11.67 -25.89 -7.35
CA GLY A 291 -10.34 -26.40 -7.01
C GLY A 291 -9.31 -26.35 -8.13
N LYS A 292 -9.66 -25.72 -9.26
CA LYS A 292 -8.86 -25.67 -10.49
C LYS A 292 -8.63 -24.22 -10.91
N ILE A 293 -7.83 -24.04 -11.96
CA ILE A 293 -7.77 -22.77 -12.69
C ILE A 293 -9.08 -22.61 -13.47
N GLU A 294 -9.84 -21.56 -13.15
CA GLU A 294 -11.17 -21.29 -13.67
C GLU A 294 -11.13 -20.27 -14.80
N PHE A 295 -11.28 -20.75 -16.06
CA PHE A 295 -11.55 -19.86 -17.20
C PHE A 295 -12.95 -19.27 -17.14
N VAL A 296 -13.89 -20.00 -16.54
CA VAL A 296 -15.20 -19.47 -16.16
C VAL A 296 -15.23 -19.45 -14.65
N SER A 297 -15.07 -18.26 -14.06
CA SER A 297 -15.09 -18.07 -12.61
C SER A 297 -16.42 -18.55 -12.05
N GLN A 298 -16.38 -19.60 -11.24
CA GLN A 298 -17.56 -20.17 -10.63
C GLN A 298 -18.14 -19.25 -9.55
N SER A 299 -17.29 -18.47 -8.88
CA SER A 299 -17.74 -17.46 -7.92
C SER A 299 -18.48 -16.31 -8.60
N LEU A 300 -17.96 -15.80 -9.72
CA LEU A 300 -18.68 -14.77 -10.49
C LEU A 300 -19.95 -15.35 -11.12
N LEU A 301 -19.91 -16.54 -11.70
CA LEU A 301 -21.11 -17.16 -12.27
C LEU A 301 -22.23 -17.36 -11.24
N LYS A 302 -21.88 -17.63 -9.98
CA LYS A 302 -22.84 -17.82 -8.89
C LYS A 302 -23.46 -16.50 -8.42
N HIS A 303 -22.63 -15.45 -8.26
CA HIS A 303 -23.03 -14.22 -7.57
C HIS A 303 -23.33 -13.06 -8.53
N PHE A 304 -22.65 -13.01 -9.68
CA PHE A 304 -22.73 -11.95 -10.69
C PHE A 304 -22.65 -12.53 -12.12
N PRO A 305 -23.63 -13.37 -12.55
CA PRO A 305 -23.60 -13.98 -13.88
C PRO A 305 -23.72 -12.97 -15.03
N ASP A 306 -24.37 -11.83 -14.77
CA ASP A 306 -24.73 -10.82 -15.76
C ASP A 306 -23.88 -9.52 -15.64
N ASP A 307 -22.76 -9.56 -14.90
CA ASP A 307 -21.85 -8.40 -14.76
C ASP A 307 -21.06 -8.19 -16.06
N GLU A 308 -21.36 -7.09 -16.76
CA GLU A 308 -20.73 -6.72 -18.03
C GLU A 308 -19.32 -6.13 -17.84
N GLU A 309 -19.01 -5.53 -16.69
CA GLU A 309 -17.69 -4.97 -16.39
C GLU A 309 -16.71 -6.05 -15.93
N ARG A 310 -17.21 -7.08 -15.24
CA ARG A 310 -16.44 -8.21 -14.72
C ARG A 310 -17.13 -9.55 -14.99
N PRO A 311 -17.21 -9.98 -16.26
CA PRO A 311 -17.92 -11.19 -16.66
C PRO A 311 -17.24 -12.47 -16.15
N PRO A 312 -18.01 -13.55 -15.92
CA PRO A 312 -17.46 -14.82 -15.44
C PRO A 312 -16.39 -15.45 -16.36
N LEU A 313 -16.51 -15.25 -17.67
CA LEU A 313 -15.54 -15.68 -18.67
C LEU A 313 -14.68 -14.49 -19.11
N PRO A 314 -13.37 -14.47 -18.84
CA PRO A 314 -12.48 -13.45 -19.35
C PRO A 314 -12.49 -13.42 -20.88
N HIS A 315 -12.77 -12.25 -21.42
CA HIS A 315 -12.67 -11.94 -22.83
C HIS A 315 -12.19 -10.50 -22.99
N TYR A 316 -11.96 -10.07 -24.23
CA TYR A 316 -11.54 -8.70 -24.47
C TYR A 316 -12.72 -7.74 -24.22
N ILE A 317 -12.60 -6.95 -23.16
CA ILE A 317 -13.48 -5.83 -22.87
C ILE A 317 -12.66 -4.56 -23.16
N PRO A 318 -13.09 -3.72 -24.12
CA PRO A 318 -12.41 -2.44 -24.36
C PRO A 318 -12.35 -1.62 -23.07
N SER A 319 -11.18 -1.03 -22.78
CA SER A 319 -11.05 -0.12 -21.64
C SER A 319 -12.01 1.05 -21.82
N TRP A 320 -12.83 1.32 -20.79
CA TRP A 320 -13.81 2.41 -20.76
C TRP A 320 -13.15 3.80 -20.93
N GLU A 321 -11.87 3.94 -20.53
CA GLU A 321 -11.01 5.11 -20.79
C GLU A 321 -9.81 4.75 -21.68
N GLY A 322 -10.01 3.85 -22.63
CA GLY A 322 -9.01 3.48 -23.63
C GLY A 322 -8.91 4.49 -24.78
N HIS A 323 -7.94 4.25 -25.68
CA HIS A 323 -7.69 5.03 -26.90
C HIS A 323 -8.87 5.08 -27.89
N THR A 324 -9.84 4.19 -27.73
CA THR A 324 -11.04 4.07 -28.57
C THR A 324 -12.28 4.63 -27.87
N SER A 325 -12.14 5.16 -26.65
CA SER A 325 -13.26 5.76 -25.91
C SER A 325 -13.73 7.06 -26.57
N GLU A 326 -14.97 7.45 -26.32
CA GLU A 326 -15.47 8.78 -26.73
C GLU A 326 -14.63 9.92 -26.15
N LEU A 327 -14.12 9.73 -24.93
CA LEU A 327 -13.28 10.71 -24.26
C LEU A 327 -11.93 10.91 -24.97
N ALA A 328 -11.40 9.87 -25.64
CA ALA A 328 -10.18 9.96 -26.42
C ALA A 328 -10.29 10.91 -27.64
N LYS A 329 -11.51 11.17 -28.14
CA LYS A 329 -11.73 12.18 -29.20
C LYS A 329 -11.44 13.60 -28.70
N LYS A 330 -11.65 13.85 -27.40
CA LYS A 330 -11.37 15.13 -26.73
C LYS A 330 -9.96 15.19 -26.13
N TYR A 331 -9.51 14.08 -25.55
CA TYR A 331 -8.20 13.94 -24.91
C TYR A 331 -7.42 12.77 -25.56
N PRO A 332 -6.71 13.01 -26.68
CA PRO A 332 -6.18 11.94 -27.52
C PRO A 332 -4.90 11.25 -27.00
N LEU A 333 -4.28 11.79 -25.95
CA LEU A 333 -3.06 11.21 -25.37
C LEU A 333 -3.41 10.32 -24.18
N GLN A 334 -2.98 9.06 -24.21
CA GLN A 334 -3.12 8.14 -23.09
C GLN A 334 -2.02 8.40 -22.06
N LEU A 335 -2.41 8.68 -20.81
CA LEU A 335 -1.47 8.79 -19.70
C LEU A 335 -1.23 7.45 -19.04
N ILE A 336 0.04 7.07 -18.88
CA ILE A 336 0.46 6.02 -17.96
C ILE A 336 1.19 6.62 -16.76
N SER A 337 0.76 6.26 -15.55
CA SER A 337 1.31 6.80 -14.31
C SER A 337 1.69 5.71 -13.31
N PRO A 338 2.81 4.99 -13.58
CA PRO A 338 3.29 3.95 -12.67
C PRO A 338 3.91 4.54 -11.40
N HIS A 339 4.27 3.66 -10.46
CA HIS A 339 4.99 4.04 -9.25
C HIS A 339 6.29 4.79 -9.57
N PRO A 340 6.67 5.80 -8.77
CA PRO A 340 7.88 6.58 -8.99
C PRO A 340 9.14 5.72 -8.86
N ARG A 341 10.11 5.97 -9.73
CA ARG A 341 11.38 5.22 -9.77
C ARG A 341 12.31 5.52 -8.59
N HIS A 342 12.33 6.77 -8.12
CA HIS A 342 13.36 7.30 -7.22
C HIS A 342 12.84 7.69 -5.84
N SER A 343 11.57 7.39 -5.56
CA SER A 343 10.92 7.62 -4.27
C SER A 343 10.07 6.42 -3.89
N TYR A 344 9.70 6.29 -2.61
CA TYR A 344 8.81 5.23 -2.16
C TYR A 344 7.39 5.81 -2.01
N HIS A 345 6.65 5.78 -3.11
CA HIS A 345 5.47 6.63 -3.27
C HIS A 345 5.82 8.10 -2.95
N THR A 346 5.07 8.74 -2.05
CA THR A 346 5.31 10.13 -1.64
C THR A 346 6.50 10.28 -0.69
N HIS A 347 6.98 9.19 -0.08
CA HIS A 347 8.12 9.26 0.83
C HIS A 347 9.36 9.68 0.06
N HIS A 348 10.07 10.64 0.62
CA HIS A 348 11.28 11.27 0.09
C HIS A 348 11.09 12.26 -1.07
N ASP A 349 10.08 12.12 -1.95
CA ASP A 349 9.92 12.97 -3.15
C ASP A 349 10.06 14.49 -2.86
N ALA A 350 9.11 15.08 -2.13
CA ALA A 350 9.14 16.51 -1.80
C ALA A 350 10.10 16.86 -0.64
N HIS A 351 10.38 15.88 0.21
CA HIS A 351 10.98 16.11 1.53
C HIS A 351 12.49 15.86 1.57
N VAL A 352 13.06 15.36 0.47
CA VAL A 352 14.49 15.10 0.33
C VAL A 352 15.00 15.90 -0.88
N PRO A 353 15.48 17.15 -0.68
CA PRO A 353 15.77 18.07 -1.78
C PRO A 353 16.74 17.52 -2.83
N TRP A 354 17.73 16.73 -2.41
CA TRP A 354 18.73 16.15 -3.32
C TRP A 354 18.18 15.07 -4.26
N LEU A 355 16.98 14.51 -4.01
CA LEU A 355 16.32 13.69 -5.03
C LEU A 355 15.92 14.52 -6.24
N GLY A 356 15.67 15.82 -6.06
CA GLY A 356 15.41 16.77 -7.14
C GLY A 356 16.60 16.94 -8.09
N ASP A 357 17.82 16.60 -7.67
CA ASP A 357 19.02 16.63 -8.51
C ASP A 357 19.08 15.45 -9.50
N ILE A 358 18.22 14.44 -9.33
CA ILE A 358 18.12 13.30 -10.24
C ILE A 358 17.31 13.74 -11.48
N PRO A 359 17.91 13.87 -12.68
CA PRO A 359 17.24 14.50 -13.84
C PRO A 359 16.00 13.76 -14.36
N SER A 360 15.77 12.52 -13.90
CA SER A 360 14.62 11.70 -14.28
C SER A 360 13.53 11.64 -13.20
N HIS A 361 13.76 12.26 -12.04
CA HIS A 361 12.80 12.39 -10.94
C HIS A 361 12.03 13.71 -11.06
N ARG A 362 12.73 14.84 -10.92
CA ARG A 362 12.26 16.20 -11.15
C ARG A 362 13.32 16.96 -11.96
N ILE A 363 12.93 18.03 -12.63
CA ILE A 363 13.89 18.91 -13.33
C ILE A 363 13.69 20.33 -12.84
N ALA A 364 14.79 20.91 -12.32
CA ALA A 364 14.84 22.29 -11.87
C ALA A 364 14.79 23.25 -13.07
N LYS A 365 13.81 24.16 -13.08
CA LYS A 365 13.70 25.26 -14.04
C LYS A 365 12.99 26.44 -13.39
N ASP A 366 13.52 27.64 -13.58
CA ASP A 366 12.96 28.90 -13.05
C ASP A 366 12.72 28.88 -11.52
N GLY A 367 13.64 28.23 -10.79
CA GLY A 367 13.56 28.13 -9.32
C GLY A 367 12.59 27.07 -8.80
N TYR A 368 12.01 26.23 -9.65
CA TYR A 368 11.05 25.20 -9.27
C TYR A 368 11.43 23.81 -9.78
N ASN A 369 11.19 22.78 -8.95
CA ASN A 369 11.48 21.37 -9.28
C ASN A 369 10.25 20.68 -9.89
N TRP A 370 10.17 20.77 -11.22
CA TRP A 370 9.00 20.32 -11.98
C TRP A 370 8.92 18.79 -12.10
N GLN A 371 7.70 18.26 -12.02
CA GLN A 371 7.40 16.87 -12.32
C GLN A 371 7.68 16.58 -13.80
N VAL A 372 8.39 15.47 -14.08
CA VAL A 372 8.77 15.08 -15.44
C VAL A 372 7.61 14.42 -16.18
N ILE A 373 7.26 14.98 -17.34
CA ILE A 373 6.26 14.45 -18.27
C ILE A 373 6.98 13.98 -19.53
N ARG A 374 6.96 12.67 -19.78
CA ARG A 374 7.60 12.05 -20.94
C ARG A 374 6.64 11.99 -22.10
N ILE A 375 7.10 12.45 -23.27
CA ILE A 375 6.29 12.56 -24.49
C ILE A 375 7.13 12.13 -25.70
N SER A 376 6.48 11.51 -26.69
CA SER A 376 7.15 11.11 -27.94
C SER A 376 7.56 12.36 -28.75
N PRO A 377 8.62 12.30 -29.56
CA PRO A 377 8.99 13.43 -30.43
C PRO A 377 7.87 13.84 -31.39
N LEU A 378 7.13 12.87 -31.95
CA LEU A 378 6.01 13.15 -32.85
C LEU A 378 4.88 13.94 -32.16
N ASP A 379 4.51 13.55 -30.94
CA ASP A 379 3.49 14.24 -30.17
C ASP A 379 3.94 15.61 -29.68
N ALA A 380 5.22 15.75 -29.35
CA ALA A 380 5.82 17.01 -28.96
C ALA A 380 5.84 17.99 -30.14
N ASP A 381 6.36 17.57 -31.30
CA ASP A 381 6.46 18.37 -32.52
C ASP A 381 5.10 18.84 -33.01
N SER A 382 4.09 17.95 -33.03
CA SER A 382 2.72 18.31 -33.42
C SER A 382 2.05 19.37 -32.52
N ARG A 383 2.61 19.59 -31.33
CA ARG A 383 2.14 20.57 -30.33
C ARG A 383 3.11 21.73 -30.12
N GLY A 384 4.22 21.78 -30.88
CA GLY A 384 5.26 22.78 -30.72
C GLY A 384 5.99 22.74 -29.37
N ILE A 385 5.99 21.58 -28.71
CA ILE A 385 6.65 21.35 -27.41
C ILE A 385 8.10 20.97 -27.65
N LYS A 386 9.02 21.63 -26.95
CA LYS A 386 10.45 21.28 -26.91
C LYS A 386 10.80 20.60 -25.60
N ASP A 387 11.92 19.90 -25.60
CA ASP A 387 12.51 19.35 -24.38
C ASP A 387 12.78 20.47 -23.37
N GLY A 388 12.36 20.27 -22.11
CA GLY A 388 12.49 21.26 -21.05
C GLY A 388 11.40 22.34 -21.01
N ASP A 389 10.40 22.32 -21.90
CA ASP A 389 9.26 23.25 -21.81
C ASP A 389 8.36 22.91 -20.62
N ILE A 390 7.85 23.94 -19.94
CA ILE A 390 6.80 23.77 -18.93
C ILE A 390 5.48 23.61 -19.67
N ILE A 391 4.84 22.45 -19.51
CA ILE A 391 3.63 22.06 -20.21
C ILE A 391 2.49 21.78 -19.22
N LYS A 392 1.26 21.96 -19.71
CA LYS A 392 0.03 21.69 -18.96
C LYS A 392 -0.63 20.42 -19.48
N MET A 393 -0.69 19.39 -18.64
CA MET A 393 -1.58 18.23 -18.88
C MET A 393 -2.94 18.52 -18.26
N HIS A 394 -4.03 18.27 -18.99
CA HIS A 394 -5.36 18.50 -18.45
C HIS A 394 -6.42 17.58 -19.06
N ASN A 395 -7.48 17.36 -18.30
CA ASN A 395 -8.74 16.81 -18.77
C ASN A 395 -9.90 17.47 -18.01
N ASP A 396 -11.10 16.89 -18.01
CA ASP A 396 -12.26 17.44 -17.29
C ASP A 396 -12.09 17.41 -15.76
N ARG A 397 -11.17 16.60 -15.23
CA ARG A 397 -10.94 16.42 -13.78
C ARG A 397 -10.02 17.49 -13.20
N GLY A 398 -9.17 18.09 -14.03
CA GLY A 398 -8.21 19.10 -13.59
C GLY A 398 -7.05 19.31 -14.55
N ALA A 399 -6.05 20.06 -14.07
CA ALA A 399 -4.82 20.35 -14.80
C ALA A 399 -3.61 20.23 -13.87
N VAL A 400 -2.49 19.78 -14.42
CA VAL A 400 -1.20 19.70 -13.75
C VAL A 400 -0.14 20.31 -14.66
N LEU A 401 0.74 21.13 -14.08
CA LEU A 401 1.92 21.64 -14.75
C LEU A 401 3.11 20.70 -14.48
N GLY A 402 3.90 20.46 -15.51
CA GLY A 402 5.14 19.72 -15.41
C GLY A 402 6.09 20.09 -16.53
N ILE A 403 7.25 19.47 -16.58
CA ILE A 403 8.29 19.76 -17.56
C ILE A 403 8.41 18.61 -18.56
N ALA A 404 8.42 18.97 -19.84
CA ALA A 404 8.50 18.02 -20.94
C ALA A 404 9.89 17.37 -21.01
N GLN A 405 9.91 16.04 -21.06
CA GLN A 405 11.05 15.22 -21.45
C GLN A 405 10.70 14.53 -22.77
N VAL A 406 11.22 15.06 -23.88
CA VAL A 406 10.99 14.51 -25.21
C VAL A 406 11.85 13.27 -25.40
N THR A 407 11.24 12.12 -25.67
CA THR A 407 11.96 10.83 -25.68
C THR A 407 11.33 9.78 -26.60
N GLU A 408 12.18 9.06 -27.33
CA GLU A 408 11.81 7.89 -28.16
C GLU A 408 11.37 6.66 -27.35
N ARG A 409 11.42 6.74 -26.01
CA ARG A 409 10.93 5.68 -25.13
C ARG A 409 9.41 5.68 -24.97
N MET A 410 8.72 6.67 -25.55
CA MET A 410 7.27 6.76 -25.58
C MET A 410 6.74 6.44 -26.97
N ALA A 411 5.76 5.55 -27.05
CA ALA A 411 4.99 5.35 -28.28
C ALA A 411 4.18 6.62 -28.59
N PRO A 412 4.02 7.00 -29.86
CA PRO A 412 3.12 8.09 -30.24
C PRO A 412 1.69 7.87 -29.73
N GLY A 413 1.05 8.92 -29.25
CA GLY A 413 -0.25 8.88 -28.57
C GLY A 413 -0.20 8.53 -27.08
N VAL A 414 0.99 8.25 -26.52
CA VAL A 414 1.17 7.88 -25.11
C VAL A 414 2.09 8.87 -24.40
N VAL A 415 1.67 9.32 -23.23
CA VAL A 415 2.47 10.14 -22.32
C VAL A 415 2.67 9.42 -21.00
N HIS A 416 3.81 9.67 -20.35
CA HIS A 416 4.13 9.06 -19.08
C HIS A 416 4.50 10.11 -18.04
N SER A 417 3.90 10.04 -16.86
CA SER A 417 4.36 10.74 -15.66
C SER A 417 4.13 9.84 -14.46
N TYR A 418 5.14 9.64 -13.62
CA TYR A 418 4.97 8.87 -12.39
C TYR A 418 3.84 9.46 -11.52
N GLU A 419 3.12 8.58 -10.82
CA GLU A 419 2.20 8.97 -9.75
C GLU A 419 2.98 9.30 -8.46
N SER A 420 2.25 9.45 -7.34
CA SER A 420 2.81 9.59 -5.99
C SER A 420 3.65 10.87 -5.77
N SER A 421 3.29 11.99 -6.41
CA SER A 421 3.89 13.29 -6.06
C SER A 421 3.59 13.61 -4.59
N GLY A 422 4.65 13.86 -3.80
CA GLY A 422 4.59 14.41 -2.46
C GLY A 422 4.36 15.92 -2.44
N VAL A 423 4.28 16.57 -3.61
CA VAL A 423 3.99 18.01 -3.75
C VAL A 423 2.55 18.21 -4.22
N TYR A 424 1.82 19.03 -3.47
CA TYR A 424 0.57 19.66 -3.90
C TYR A 424 0.70 21.17 -3.74
N ASP A 425 0.76 21.86 -4.87
CA ASP A 425 1.08 23.28 -4.95
C ASP A 425 0.13 23.94 -5.97
N PRO A 426 -1.13 24.17 -5.58
CA PRO A 426 -2.11 24.78 -6.46
C PRO A 426 -1.72 26.23 -6.73
N LEU A 427 -1.78 26.65 -8.00
CA LEU A 427 -1.71 28.08 -8.32
C LEU A 427 -2.91 28.77 -7.66
N GLU A 428 -2.65 29.78 -6.83
CA GLU A 428 -3.69 30.57 -6.17
C GLU A 428 -4.76 31.02 -7.19
N ARG A 429 -6.02 30.94 -6.79
CA ARG A 429 -7.13 31.62 -7.46
C ARG A 429 -7.71 32.69 -6.56
#